data_AF-A0A210Q9A9-F1
#
_entry.id   AF-A0A210Q9A9-F1
#
_cell.length_a   1.000
_cell.length_b   1.000
_cell.length_c   1.000
_cell.angle_alpha   90.00
_cell.angle_beta   90.00
_cell.angle_gamma   90.00
#
_symmetry.space_group_name_H-M   'P 1'
#
loop_
_entity.id
_entity.type
_entity.pdbx_description
1 polymer ?
#
loop_
_entity_poly.entity_id
_entity_poly.type
_entity_poly.pdbx_seq_one_letter_code
_entity_poly.pdbx_strand_id
1 'polypeptide(L)'
;MTWLAGGSLASVKTATTVLLDPDKKLRAFGFEAEDEYNQLVEDSEEDGIGERTYEKYYYFRQFKMSLYNCSGVLTRNTMIEDETEKKLPAMLVISLSIGYMKNHLLTLINKRCIGVEENDIHWVITIPAIWDDSAKQLMRESAINGGIQSDHLSFALEPEAASIYCQLVKVILSEEGTSTQAGAKRKSFRSSRAGTTYMVLDLGGLII
;
A
#
# COMPACT_ATOMS: atom_id res chain seq x y z
N MET A 1 -7.22 7.38 -9.82
CA MET A 1 -6.40 6.30 -10.39
C MET A 1 -7.22 5.04 -10.31
N THR A 2 -7.31 4.26 -11.38
CA THR A 2 -8.13 3.04 -11.42
C THR A 2 -7.22 1.90 -11.86
N TRP A 3 -7.10 0.90 -11.01
CA TRP A 3 -6.40 -0.36 -11.25
C TRP A 3 -7.37 -1.38 -11.84
N LEU A 4 -6.88 -2.26 -12.70
CA LEU A 4 -7.66 -3.37 -13.21
C LEU A 4 -7.33 -4.58 -12.35
N ALA A 5 -8.29 -5.06 -11.56
CA ALA A 5 -8.21 -6.37 -10.93
C ALA A 5 -8.68 -7.44 -11.92
N GLY A 6 -8.26 -8.70 -11.70
CA GLY A 6 -8.63 -9.84 -12.53
C GLY A 6 -10.11 -9.81 -12.95
N GLY A 7 -10.35 -9.96 -14.26
CA GLY A 7 -11.70 -9.88 -14.84
C GLY A 7 -12.21 -8.46 -15.17
N SER A 8 -11.33 -7.48 -15.38
CA SER A 8 -11.67 -6.09 -15.78
C SER A 8 -12.40 -5.28 -14.70
N LEU A 9 -12.29 -5.66 -13.43
CA LEU A 9 -12.91 -4.89 -12.35
C LEU A 9 -12.08 -3.65 -12.02
N ALA A 10 -12.68 -2.48 -12.21
CA ALA A 10 -12.07 -1.19 -11.85
C ALA A 10 -11.96 -1.05 -10.32
N SER A 11 -10.74 -0.98 -9.80
CA SER A 11 -10.45 -0.77 -8.38
C SER A 11 -9.72 0.55 -8.15
N VAL A 12 -10.05 1.25 -7.07
CA VAL A 12 -9.28 2.43 -6.62
C VAL A 12 -8.09 2.06 -5.73
N LYS A 13 -7.90 0.76 -5.46
CA LYS A 13 -6.79 0.17 -4.69
C LYS A 13 -6.06 -0.87 -5.54
N THR A 14 -4.78 -1.08 -5.26
CA THR A 14 -4.01 -2.18 -5.82
C THR A 14 -3.71 -3.22 -4.74
N ALA A 15 -3.50 -4.48 -5.13
CA ALA A 15 -3.05 -5.51 -4.20
C ALA A 15 -1.65 -5.18 -3.66
N THR A 16 -1.36 -5.57 -2.42
CA THR A 16 0.00 -5.45 -1.85
C THR A 16 0.79 -6.71 -2.20
N THR A 17 0.96 -6.95 -3.50
CA THR A 17 1.52 -8.17 -4.07
C THR A 17 2.74 -7.82 -4.92
N VAL A 18 3.82 -8.59 -4.77
CA VAL A 18 5.10 -8.38 -5.47
C VAL A 18 5.52 -9.68 -6.13
N LEU A 19 5.80 -9.64 -7.44
CA LEU A 19 6.42 -10.73 -8.18
C LEU A 19 7.84 -10.33 -8.58
N LEU A 20 8.83 -11.13 -8.17
CA LEU A 20 10.23 -10.96 -8.56
C LEU A 20 10.69 -12.10 -9.45
N ASP A 21 11.58 -11.78 -10.38
CA ASP A 21 12.30 -12.77 -11.16
C ASP A 21 13.32 -13.56 -10.31
N PRO A 22 13.97 -14.61 -10.86
CA PRO A 22 14.99 -15.37 -10.14
C PRO A 22 16.21 -14.54 -9.69
N ASP A 23 16.47 -13.41 -10.36
CA ASP A 23 17.52 -12.44 -10.00
C ASP A 23 17.05 -11.44 -8.92
N LYS A 24 15.84 -11.63 -8.37
CA LYS A 24 15.20 -10.78 -7.35
C LYS A 24 14.90 -9.37 -7.83
N LYS A 25 14.76 -9.17 -9.14
CA LYS A 25 14.31 -7.90 -9.72
C LYS A 25 12.80 -7.89 -9.81
N LEU A 26 12.22 -6.70 -9.59
CA LEU A 26 10.78 -6.51 -9.69
C LEU A 26 10.30 -6.80 -11.12
N ARG A 27 9.44 -7.80 -11.25
CA ARG A 27 8.79 -8.17 -12.51
C ARG A 27 7.45 -7.46 -12.64
N ALA A 28 6.61 -7.62 -11.63
CA ALA A 28 5.26 -7.06 -11.60
C ALA A 28 4.85 -6.68 -10.16
N PHE A 29 3.83 -5.84 -10.04
CA PHE A 29 3.28 -5.38 -8.76
C PHE A 29 1.75 -5.34 -8.80
N GLY A 30 1.10 -5.58 -7.66
CA GLY A 30 -0.34 -5.49 -7.52
C GLY A 30 -1.07 -6.59 -8.28
N PHE A 31 -2.20 -6.26 -8.90
CA PHE A 31 -2.98 -7.27 -9.65
C PHE A 31 -2.23 -7.84 -10.85
N GLU A 32 -1.35 -7.06 -11.48
CA GLU A 32 -0.48 -7.56 -12.56
C GLU A 32 0.44 -8.68 -12.07
N ALA A 33 0.93 -8.59 -10.82
CA ALA A 33 1.72 -9.67 -10.22
C ALA A 33 0.89 -10.93 -9.94
N GLU A 34 -0.39 -10.78 -9.58
CA GLU A 34 -1.31 -11.91 -9.38
C GLU A 34 -1.60 -12.61 -10.71
N ASP A 35 -1.92 -11.83 -11.75
CA ASP A 35 -2.22 -12.34 -13.09
C ASP A 35 -1.00 -13.05 -13.70
N GLU A 36 0.20 -12.43 -13.65
CA GLU A 36 1.42 -13.03 -14.17
C GLU A 36 1.83 -14.30 -13.42
N TYR A 37 1.68 -14.33 -12.10
CA TYR A 37 2.02 -15.53 -11.32
C TYR A 37 1.06 -16.68 -11.62
N ASN A 38 -0.24 -16.41 -11.76
CA ASN A 38 -1.21 -17.44 -12.15
C ASN A 38 -0.87 -18.02 -13.53
N GLN A 39 -0.50 -17.18 -14.50
CA GLN A 39 -0.07 -17.64 -15.81
C GLN A 39 1.21 -18.50 -15.74
N LEU A 40 2.20 -18.13 -14.91
CA LEU A 40 3.40 -18.95 -14.69
C LEU A 40 3.06 -20.34 -14.10
N VAL A 41 2.05 -20.42 -13.24
CA VAL A 41 1.58 -21.69 -12.67
C VAL A 41 0.90 -22.53 -13.76
N GLU A 42 -0.03 -21.94 -14.51
CA GLU A 42 -0.75 -22.61 -15.61
C GLU A 42 0.23 -23.17 -16.66
N ASP A 43 1.16 -22.34 -17.16
CA ASP A 43 2.18 -22.73 -18.13
C ASP A 43 3.05 -23.90 -17.62
N SER A 44 3.34 -23.93 -16.31
CA SER A 44 4.17 -24.99 -15.71
C SER A 44 3.47 -26.34 -15.57
N GLU A 45 2.13 -26.35 -15.44
CA GLU A 45 1.34 -27.57 -15.33
C GLU A 45 1.17 -28.24 -16.70
N GLU A 46 1.11 -27.45 -17.78
CA GLU A 46 0.99 -27.92 -19.16
C GLU A 46 2.24 -28.68 -19.65
N ASP A 47 3.44 -28.30 -19.22
CA ASP A 47 4.70 -28.84 -19.73
C ASP A 47 5.02 -30.27 -19.26
N GLY A 48 4.37 -30.77 -18.20
CA GLY A 48 4.37 -32.19 -17.75
C GLY A 48 5.73 -32.85 -17.44
N ILE A 49 6.85 -32.16 -17.65
CA ILE A 49 8.23 -32.69 -17.60
C ILE A 49 9.15 -31.58 -17.06
N GLY A 50 9.41 -31.54 -15.75
CA GLY A 50 10.50 -30.73 -15.19
C GLY A 50 10.24 -30.06 -13.85
N GLU A 51 11.27 -29.33 -13.39
CA GLU A 51 11.26 -28.42 -12.24
C GLU A 51 10.23 -27.30 -12.49
N ARG A 52 9.32 -27.09 -11.53
CA ARG A 52 8.25 -26.09 -11.63
C ARG A 52 8.86 -24.70 -11.80
N THR A 53 8.66 -24.10 -12.96
CA THR A 53 9.30 -22.83 -13.35
C THR A 53 8.86 -21.67 -12.45
N TYR A 54 7.61 -21.66 -11.98
CA TYR A 54 7.11 -20.66 -11.04
C TYR A 54 7.86 -20.66 -9.68
N GLU A 55 8.38 -21.81 -9.23
CA GLU A 55 9.15 -21.92 -7.98
C GLU A 55 10.49 -21.18 -8.05
N LYS A 56 10.95 -20.77 -9.25
CA LYS A 56 12.14 -19.93 -9.43
C LYS A 56 11.86 -18.46 -9.13
N TYR A 57 10.62 -18.01 -9.28
CA TYR A 57 10.19 -16.63 -9.04
C TYR A 57 9.83 -16.42 -7.57
N TYR A 58 10.03 -15.21 -7.06
CA TYR A 58 9.61 -14.90 -5.69
C TYR A 58 8.26 -14.19 -5.69
N TYR A 59 7.26 -14.75 -5.04
CA TYR A 59 5.88 -14.26 -5.08
C TYR A 59 5.36 -13.92 -3.68
N PHE A 60 5.39 -12.64 -3.33
CA PHE A 60 4.95 -12.12 -2.04
C PHE A 60 3.53 -11.57 -2.16
N ARG A 61 2.54 -12.43 -1.94
CA ARG A 61 1.13 -12.05 -2.00
C ARG A 61 0.67 -11.39 -0.72
N GLN A 62 -0.03 -10.25 -0.84
CA GLN A 62 -0.62 -9.52 0.29
C GLN A 62 0.32 -9.37 1.50
N PHE A 63 1.60 -9.11 1.24
CA PHE A 63 2.68 -9.26 2.22
C PHE A 63 2.59 -8.30 3.41
N LYS A 64 1.73 -7.27 3.36
CA LYS A 64 1.42 -6.41 4.51
C LYS A 64 1.02 -7.25 5.72
N MET A 65 0.30 -8.35 5.52
CA MET A 65 -0.11 -9.24 6.61
C MET A 65 1.07 -10.01 7.21
N SER A 66 2.04 -10.41 6.38
CA SER A 66 3.29 -11.02 6.85
C SER A 66 4.08 -10.06 7.76
N LEU A 67 4.01 -8.74 7.51
CA LEU A 67 4.65 -7.73 8.37
C LEU A 67 3.96 -7.59 9.74
N TYR A 68 2.63 -7.72 9.81
CA TYR A 68 1.90 -7.69 11.08
C TYR A 68 2.07 -8.98 11.88
N ASN A 69 2.14 -10.13 11.20
CA ASN A 69 2.21 -11.45 11.82
C ASN A 69 3.63 -11.86 12.22
N CYS A 70 4.65 -11.06 11.87
CA CYS A 70 5.97 -11.19 12.50
C CYS A 70 5.77 -11.03 14.01
N SER A 71 5.92 -12.11 14.76
CA SER A 71 5.62 -12.24 16.20
C SER A 71 6.52 -11.40 17.13
N GLY A 72 7.14 -10.35 16.62
CA GLY A 72 8.03 -9.44 17.33
C GLY A 72 8.18 -8.09 16.62
N VAL A 73 9.09 -7.27 17.15
CA VAL A 73 9.45 -5.95 16.62
C VAL A 73 9.97 -6.08 15.18
N LEU A 74 9.43 -5.29 14.25
CA LEU A 74 9.99 -5.16 12.90
C LEU A 74 11.38 -4.53 12.98
N THR A 75 12.41 -5.24 12.53
CA THR A 75 13.80 -4.79 12.55
C THR A 75 14.41 -4.89 11.15
N ARG A 76 15.58 -4.26 10.95
CA ARG A 76 16.32 -4.32 9.68
C ARG A 76 16.64 -5.74 9.20
N ASN A 77 16.67 -6.70 10.13
CA ASN A 77 16.97 -8.11 9.85
C ASN A 77 15.72 -8.96 9.64
N THR A 78 14.52 -8.37 9.69
CA THR A 78 13.27 -9.10 9.47
C THR A 78 13.24 -9.68 8.07
N MET A 79 13.00 -10.98 7.99
CA MET A 79 12.79 -11.73 6.74
C MET A 79 11.30 -12.06 6.62
N ILE A 80 10.76 -11.98 5.41
CA ILE A 80 9.40 -12.45 5.10
C ILE A 80 9.46 -13.59 4.11
N GLU A 81 8.50 -14.51 4.23
CA GLU A 81 8.33 -15.66 3.35
C GLU A 81 7.43 -15.29 2.18
N ASP A 82 7.76 -15.84 1.01
CA ASP A 82 6.90 -15.84 -0.16
C ASP A 82 5.96 -17.07 -0.13
N GLU A 83 5.06 -17.20 -1.11
CA GLU A 83 4.09 -18.33 -1.18
C GLU A 83 4.76 -19.72 -1.33
N THR A 84 6.06 -19.77 -1.62
CA THR A 84 6.86 -21.00 -1.73
C THR A 84 7.87 -21.17 -0.58
N GLU A 85 7.66 -20.43 0.52
CA GLU A 85 8.50 -20.43 1.74
C GLU A 85 9.90 -19.84 1.56
N LYS A 86 10.23 -19.27 0.39
CA LYS A 86 11.51 -18.59 0.18
C LYS A 86 11.52 -17.27 0.92
N LYS A 87 12.66 -16.97 1.55
CA LYS A 87 12.81 -15.78 2.40
C LYS A 87 13.58 -14.68 1.71
N LEU A 88 13.06 -13.46 1.78
CA LEU A 88 13.80 -12.23 1.46
C LEU A 88 13.69 -11.20 2.60
N PRO A 89 14.61 -10.23 2.69
CA PRO A 89 14.50 -9.14 3.65
C PRO A 89 13.20 -8.35 3.43
N ALA A 90 12.46 -8.09 4.51
CA ALA A 90 11.24 -7.27 4.46
C ALA A 90 11.51 -5.88 3.84
N MET A 91 12.65 -5.29 4.20
CA MET A 91 13.11 -4.02 3.66
C MET A 91 13.19 -4.03 2.13
N LEU A 92 13.69 -5.12 1.52
CA LEU A 92 13.79 -5.23 0.06
C LEU A 92 12.39 -5.18 -0.57
N VAL A 93 11.47 -6.02 -0.09
CA VAL A 93 10.11 -6.12 -0.65
C VAL A 93 9.33 -4.80 -0.47
N ILE A 94 9.46 -4.16 0.70
CA ILE A 94 8.86 -2.84 0.96
C ILE A 94 9.47 -1.77 0.04
N SER A 95 10.80 -1.76 -0.12
CA SER A 95 11.49 -0.77 -0.96
C SER A 95 11.07 -0.87 -2.43
N LEU A 96 10.99 -2.10 -2.96
CA LEU A 96 10.52 -2.35 -4.33
C LEU A 96 9.06 -1.89 -4.51
N SER A 97 8.21 -2.13 -3.51
CA SER A 97 6.82 -1.70 -3.52
C SER A 97 6.68 -0.17 -3.53
N ILE A 98 7.42 0.52 -2.66
CA ILE A 98 7.43 1.99 -2.61
C ILE A 98 7.97 2.57 -3.91
N GLY A 99 9.09 2.03 -4.42
CA GLY A 99 9.70 2.46 -5.67
C GLY A 99 8.76 2.28 -6.87
N TYR A 100 8.03 1.16 -6.94
CA TYR A 100 7.01 0.95 -7.96
C TYR A 100 5.91 2.02 -7.86
N MET A 101 5.32 2.22 -6.68
CA MET A 101 4.24 3.20 -6.48
C MET A 101 4.68 4.62 -6.81
N LYS A 102 5.91 4.99 -6.40
CA LYS A 102 6.55 6.27 -6.71
C LYS A 102 6.65 6.46 -8.23
N ASN A 103 7.29 5.52 -8.93
CA ASN A 103 7.53 5.61 -10.37
C ASN A 103 6.21 5.56 -11.18
N HIS A 104 5.24 4.79 -10.71
CA HIS A 104 3.90 4.74 -11.29
C HIS A 104 3.21 6.11 -11.20
N LEU A 105 3.24 6.76 -10.04
CA LEU A 105 2.68 8.10 -9.87
C LEU A 105 3.41 9.13 -10.74
N LEU A 106 4.73 9.14 -10.75
CA LEU A 106 5.53 10.05 -11.58
C LEU A 106 5.22 9.88 -13.06
N THR A 107 5.08 8.64 -13.53
CA THR A 107 4.67 8.33 -14.90
C THR A 107 3.30 8.92 -15.24
N LEU A 108 2.35 8.88 -14.30
CA LEU A 108 1.01 9.46 -14.49
C LEU A 108 1.02 10.98 -14.46
N ILE A 109 1.82 11.58 -13.58
CA ILE A 109 2.00 13.04 -13.50
C ILE A 109 2.61 13.53 -14.81
N ASN A 110 3.70 12.94 -15.28
CA ASN A 110 4.36 13.32 -16.54
C ASN A 110 3.45 13.21 -17.78
N LYS A 111 2.45 12.31 -17.74
CA LYS A 111 1.45 12.16 -18.81
C LYS A 111 0.33 13.20 -18.77
N ARG A 112 0.05 13.80 -17.60
CA ARG A 112 -1.15 14.63 -17.37
C ARG A 112 -0.86 16.08 -17.00
N CYS A 113 0.31 16.34 -16.44
CA CYS A 113 0.74 17.61 -15.90
C CYS A 113 2.05 17.99 -16.58
N ILE A 114 2.19 19.26 -16.95
CA ILE A 114 3.41 19.80 -17.56
C ILE A 114 4.17 20.56 -16.48
N GLY A 115 5.48 20.29 -16.36
CA GLY A 115 6.38 21.07 -15.51
C GLY A 115 6.32 20.74 -14.01
N VAL A 116 5.76 19.58 -13.63
CA VAL A 116 5.92 19.05 -12.27
C VAL A 116 7.09 18.08 -12.27
N GLU A 117 8.14 18.40 -11.52
CA GLU A 117 9.30 17.55 -11.32
C GLU A 117 9.16 16.72 -10.03
N GLU A 118 9.97 15.68 -9.87
CA GLU A 118 9.97 14.88 -8.64
C GLU A 118 10.27 15.74 -7.40
N ASN A 119 11.13 16.74 -7.54
CA ASN A 119 11.51 17.65 -6.45
C ASN A 119 10.34 18.56 -6.01
N ASP A 120 9.29 18.68 -6.80
CA ASP A 120 8.09 19.43 -6.41
C ASP A 120 7.14 18.59 -5.53
N ILE A 121 7.46 17.30 -5.32
CA ILE A 121 6.60 16.34 -4.63
C ILE A 121 7.16 16.03 -3.25
N HIS A 122 6.34 16.29 -2.23
CA HIS A 122 6.55 15.81 -0.86
C HIS A 122 5.75 14.53 -0.62
N TRP A 123 6.43 13.46 -0.24
CA TRP A 123 5.85 12.14 -0.01
C TRP A 123 5.40 11.98 1.44
N VAL A 124 4.13 11.64 1.63
CA VAL A 124 3.58 11.30 2.94
C VAL A 124 3.16 9.84 2.93
N ILE A 125 3.84 9.01 3.72
CA ILE A 125 3.52 7.59 3.88
C ILE A 125 2.74 7.42 5.18
N THR A 126 1.57 6.78 5.09
CA THR A 126 0.79 6.42 6.28
C THR A 126 1.38 5.18 6.94
N ILE A 127 1.49 5.20 8.27
CA ILE A 127 1.98 4.07 9.06
C ILE A 127 0.99 3.69 10.18
N PRO A 128 0.96 2.42 10.61
CA PRO A 128 0.11 2.00 11.73
C PRO A 128 0.50 2.71 13.04
N ALA A 129 -0.48 3.10 13.85
CA ALA A 129 -0.22 3.76 15.13
C ALA A 129 0.44 2.84 16.17
N ILE A 130 0.33 1.51 16.00
CA ILE A 130 0.93 0.51 16.88
C ILE A 130 2.43 0.26 16.59
N TRP A 131 2.98 0.86 15.54
CA TRP A 131 4.39 0.68 15.19
C TRP A 131 5.32 1.43 16.14
N ASP A 132 6.35 0.72 16.59
CA ASP A 132 7.42 1.28 17.40
C ASP A 132 8.45 2.03 16.53
N ASP A 133 9.47 2.61 17.17
CA ASP A 133 10.46 3.41 16.48
C ASP A 133 11.37 2.59 15.56
N SER A 134 11.55 1.29 15.85
CA SER A 134 12.29 0.37 14.97
C SER A 134 11.53 0.14 13.66
N ALA A 135 10.23 -0.16 13.75
CA ALA A 135 9.36 -0.33 12.58
C ALA A 135 9.27 0.94 11.74
N LYS A 136 9.13 2.11 12.38
CA LYS A 136 9.16 3.42 11.70
C LYS A 136 10.49 3.64 10.98
N GLN A 137 11.60 3.32 11.62
CA GLN A 137 12.92 3.50 11.02
C GLN A 137 13.14 2.56 9.83
N LEU A 138 12.69 1.30 9.93
CA LEU A 138 12.72 0.36 8.80
C LEU A 138 11.90 0.88 7.61
N MET A 139 10.71 1.43 7.85
CA MET A 139 9.88 2.01 6.80
C MET A 139 10.53 3.23 6.16
N ARG A 140 11.20 4.08 6.95
CA ARG A 140 11.92 5.26 6.44
C ARG A 140 13.06 4.84 5.52
N GLU A 141 13.87 3.87 5.97
CA GLU A 141 14.96 3.32 5.17
C GLU A 141 14.44 2.63 3.91
N SER A 142 13.32 1.90 4.00
CA SER A 142 12.69 1.28 2.83
C SER A 142 12.20 2.32 1.82
N ALA A 143 11.62 3.42 2.29
CA ALA A 143 11.18 4.51 1.43
C ALA A 143 12.35 5.20 0.70
N ILE A 144 13.45 5.43 1.42
CA ILE A 144 14.68 5.99 0.86
C ILE A 144 15.30 5.03 -0.16
N ASN A 145 15.37 3.73 0.14
CA ASN A 145 15.83 2.70 -0.79
C ASN A 145 14.90 2.57 -2.01
N GLY A 146 13.61 2.84 -1.85
CA GLY A 146 12.63 2.98 -2.94
C GLY A 146 12.79 4.28 -3.74
N GLY A 147 13.78 5.11 -3.43
CA GLY A 147 14.17 6.30 -4.16
C GLY A 147 13.52 7.60 -3.69
N ILE A 148 12.81 7.62 -2.55
CA ILE A 148 12.26 8.87 -2.00
C ILE A 148 13.37 9.62 -1.25
N GLN A 149 13.56 10.91 -1.53
CA GLN A 149 14.54 11.73 -0.83
C GLN A 149 14.14 11.96 0.63
N SER A 150 15.10 11.89 1.55
CA SER A 150 14.83 11.91 2.99
C SER A 150 14.20 13.22 3.49
N ASP A 151 14.51 14.33 2.85
CA ASP A 151 13.97 15.67 3.12
C ASP A 151 12.55 15.85 2.53
N HIS A 152 12.19 15.05 1.53
CA HIS A 152 10.86 15.04 0.89
C HIS A 152 9.97 13.91 1.43
N LEU A 153 10.24 13.40 2.63
CA LEU A 153 9.50 12.29 3.23
C LEU A 153 8.95 12.66 4.61
N SER A 154 7.69 12.36 4.85
CA SER A 154 7.07 12.42 6.17
C SER A 154 6.14 11.24 6.41
N PHE A 155 5.87 10.97 7.70
CA PHE A 155 4.89 9.98 8.09
C PHE A 155 3.65 10.64 8.67
N ALA A 156 2.51 10.04 8.39
CA ALA A 156 1.25 10.30 9.08
C ALA A 156 0.77 9.00 9.74
N LEU A 157 0.20 9.07 10.93
CA LEU A 157 -0.45 7.88 11.49
C LEU A 157 -1.72 7.60 10.69
N GLU A 158 -1.97 6.32 10.35
CA GLU A 158 -3.22 5.87 9.73
C GLU A 158 -4.48 6.46 10.43
N PRO A 159 -4.62 6.42 11.78
CA PRO A 159 -5.78 7.02 12.44
C PRO A 159 -5.85 8.56 12.35
N GLU A 160 -4.72 9.25 12.27
CA GLU A 160 -4.68 10.72 12.12
C GLU A 160 -5.11 11.12 10.70
N ALA A 161 -4.58 10.42 9.69
CA ALA A 161 -4.96 10.62 8.30
C ALA A 161 -6.46 10.35 8.08
N ALA A 162 -6.98 9.27 8.66
CA ALA A 162 -8.41 8.95 8.64
C ALA A 162 -9.26 10.04 9.33
N SER A 163 -8.81 10.53 10.48
CA SER A 163 -9.49 11.60 11.19
C SER A 163 -9.59 12.89 10.36
N ILE A 164 -8.46 13.35 9.80
CA ILE A 164 -8.40 14.55 8.97
C ILE A 164 -9.36 14.40 7.78
N TYR A 165 -9.32 13.25 7.10
CA TYR A 165 -10.23 12.95 5.99
C TYR A 165 -11.71 13.04 6.41
N CYS A 166 -12.09 12.41 7.52
CA CYS A 166 -13.46 12.45 8.03
C CYS A 166 -13.94 13.87 8.41
N GLN A 167 -13.03 14.74 8.82
CA GLN A 167 -13.33 16.15 9.09
C GLN A 167 -13.53 16.93 7.78
N LEU A 168 -12.66 16.73 6.78
CA LEU A 168 -12.69 17.44 5.50
C LEU A 168 -13.88 17.05 4.61
N VAL A 169 -14.15 15.74 4.46
CA VAL A 169 -15.25 15.25 3.59
C VAL A 169 -16.60 15.83 3.99
N LYS A 170 -16.83 16.04 5.28
CA LYS A 170 -18.11 16.59 5.77
C LYS A 170 -18.20 18.10 5.62
N VAL A 171 -17.08 18.83 5.51
CA VAL A 171 -17.09 20.25 5.13
C VAL A 171 -17.61 20.37 3.69
N ILE A 172 -17.02 19.59 2.78
CA ILE A 172 -17.40 19.56 1.35
C ILE A 172 -18.88 19.17 1.19
N LEU A 173 -19.33 18.11 1.86
CA LEU A 173 -20.73 17.66 1.81
C LEU A 173 -21.73 18.58 2.54
N SER A 174 -21.26 19.52 3.37
CA SER A 174 -22.14 20.48 4.07
C SER A 174 -22.35 21.77 3.27
N GLU A 175 -21.46 22.08 2.34
CA GLU A 175 -21.58 23.20 1.40
C GLU A 175 -22.51 22.84 0.23
N GLU A 176 -22.57 21.56 -0.15
CA GLU A 176 -23.59 20.99 -1.04
C GLU A 176 -24.88 20.69 -0.24
N GLY A 177 -25.70 21.72 -0.02
CA GLY A 177 -26.88 21.68 0.83
C GLY A 177 -27.80 20.48 0.59
N THR A 178 -28.00 19.67 1.63
CA THR A 178 -29.08 18.66 1.67
C THR A 178 -30.06 18.99 2.79
N SER A 179 -31.10 19.73 2.41
CA SER A 179 -32.37 19.75 3.13
C SER A 179 -33.06 18.41 2.93
N THR A 180 -32.82 17.41 3.79
CA THR A 180 -33.63 16.18 3.78
C THR A 180 -34.88 16.35 4.65
N GLN A 181 -36.06 16.08 4.08
CA GLN A 181 -37.40 16.21 4.67
C GLN A 181 -37.74 15.20 5.79
N ALA A 182 -36.76 14.66 6.51
CA ALA A 182 -37.00 13.82 7.68
C ALA A 182 -36.25 14.42 8.85
N GLY A 183 -36.96 14.93 9.85
CA GLY A 183 -36.47 15.72 10.99
C GLY A 183 -35.43 15.07 11.91
N ALA A 184 -34.69 14.05 11.46
CA ALA A 184 -33.49 13.56 12.10
C ALA A 184 -32.33 14.52 11.79
N LYS A 185 -32.01 15.42 12.73
CA LYS A 185 -30.73 16.14 12.72
C LYS A 185 -29.60 15.11 12.75
N ARG A 186 -29.01 14.77 11.61
CA ARG A 186 -27.70 14.11 11.56
C ARG A 186 -26.76 15.01 12.34
N LYS A 187 -26.36 14.61 13.55
CA LYS A 187 -25.36 15.35 14.33
C LYS A 187 -24.11 15.45 13.46
N SER A 188 -23.84 16.66 13.00
CA SER A 188 -22.63 17.01 12.27
C SER A 188 -21.43 16.56 13.10
N PHE A 189 -20.57 15.72 12.54
CA PHE A 189 -19.25 15.45 13.12
C PHE A 189 -18.39 16.69 12.84
N ARG A 190 -18.62 17.74 13.63
CA ARG A 190 -17.77 18.90 13.72
C ARG A 190 -16.93 18.72 14.98
N SER A 191 -15.72 18.19 14.80
CA SER A 191 -14.68 18.18 15.84
C SER A 191 -14.14 19.58 16.15
N SER A 192 -14.85 20.66 15.75
CA SER A 192 -14.38 22.03 15.91
C SER A 192 -14.52 22.56 17.34
N ARG A 193 -15.20 21.85 18.24
CA ARG A 193 -15.21 22.19 19.67
C ARG A 193 -13.98 21.59 20.34
N ALA A 194 -13.15 22.45 20.92
CA ALA A 194 -12.06 22.03 21.80
C ALA A 194 -12.58 21.05 22.87
N GLY A 195 -11.86 19.95 23.08
CA GLY A 195 -12.26 18.87 23.98
C GLY A 195 -13.15 17.78 23.36
N THR A 196 -13.43 17.82 22.05
CA THR A 196 -14.16 16.72 21.38
C THR A 196 -13.31 15.46 21.33
N THR A 197 -13.86 14.33 21.79
CA THR A 197 -13.24 13.00 21.71
C THR A 197 -14.01 12.10 20.75
N TYR A 198 -13.31 11.32 19.95
CA TYR A 198 -13.88 10.31 19.06
C TYR A 198 -12.89 9.16 18.86
N MET A 199 -13.38 8.06 18.31
CA MET A 199 -12.61 6.86 18.01
C MET A 199 -12.55 6.66 16.50
N VAL A 200 -11.37 6.33 15.99
CA VAL A 200 -11.19 5.79 14.64
C VAL A 200 -11.11 4.28 14.76
N LEU A 201 -11.98 3.57 14.03
CA LEU A 201 -11.98 2.12 13.97
C LEU A 201 -11.53 1.70 12.57
N ASP A 202 -10.33 1.12 12.49
CA ASP A 202 -9.81 0.51 11.26
C ASP A 202 -10.09 -1.00 11.28
N LEU A 203 -10.89 -1.45 10.31
CA LEU A 203 -11.25 -2.86 10.10
C LEU A 203 -10.71 -3.38 8.76
N GLY A 204 -9.65 -2.76 8.21
CA GLY A 204 -8.97 -3.20 7.00
C GLY A 204 -8.01 -4.37 7.25
N GLY A 205 -7.68 -5.11 6.19
CA GLY A 205 -6.61 -6.14 6.21
C GLY A 205 -6.99 -7.50 6.81
N LEU A 206 -8.16 -7.63 7.45
CA LEU A 206 -8.70 -8.91 7.91
C LEU A 206 -9.85 -9.35 6.98
N ILE A 207 -9.55 -10.14 5.96
CA ILE A 207 -10.51 -11.13 5.47
C ILE A 207 -9.93 -12.47 5.89
N ILE A 208 -10.53 -13.03 6.94
CA ILE A 208 -10.28 -14.38 7.46
C ILE A 208 -10.87 -15.39 6.49
#